data_AF-A0A1E4I4Q8-F1
#
_entry.id   AF-A0A1E4I4Q8-F1
#
_cell.length_a   1.000
_cell.length_b   1.000
_cell.length_c   1.000
_cell.angle_alpha   90.00
_cell.angle_beta   90.00
_cell.angle_gamma   90.00
#
_symmetry.space_group_name_H-M   'P 1'
#
loop_
_entity.id
_entity.type
_entity.pdbx_description
1 polymer ?
#
loop_
_entity_poly.entity_id
_entity_poly.type
_entity_poly.pdbx_seq_one_letter_code
_entity_poly.pdbx_strand_id
1 'polypeptide(L)' 'MPVLLFCTTPFTPMAKAITEGKGLPDLRIIEMDHPLGGLTDPEITERFEQVIDTVFRHLEGPPL' A
#
# COMPACT_ATOMS: atom_id res chain seq x y z
N MET A 1 -9.60 9.36 10.69
CA MET A 1 -8.53 8.34 10.87
C MET A 1 -7.96 8.05 9.49
N PRO A 2 -6.66 8.25 9.25
CA PRO A 2 -6.06 7.93 7.95
C PRO A 2 -6.11 6.42 7.70
N VAL A 3 -6.45 6.02 6.48
CA VAL A 3 -6.50 4.62 6.05
C VAL A 3 -5.55 4.45 4.86
N LEU A 4 -4.74 3.40 4.90
CA LEU A 4 -3.84 3.01 3.81
C LEU A 4 -4.23 1.62 3.30
N LEU A 5 -4.13 1.42 1.99
CA LEU A 5 -4.29 0.12 1.36
C LEU A 5 -2.94 -0.37 0.86
N PHE A 6 -2.46 -1.50 1.36
CA PHE A 6 -1.26 -2.14 0.84
C PHE A 6 -1.63 -3.12 -0.26
N CYS A 7 -0.90 -3.10 -1.37
CA CYS A 7 -1.01 -4.12 -2.41
C CYS A 7 0.34 -4.34 -3.09
N THR A 8 0.54 -5.51 -3.70
CA THR A 8 1.74 -5.71 -4.52
C THR A 8 1.52 -5.22 -5.95
N THR A 9 2.58 -4.79 -6.63
CA THR A 9 2.54 -4.15 -7.96
C THR A 9 1.52 -4.72 -8.95
N PRO A 10 1.37 -6.05 -9.15
CA PRO A 10 0.39 -6.60 -10.09
C PRO A 10 -1.07 -6.29 -9.75
N PHE A 11 -1.38 -5.98 -8.50
CA PHE A 11 -2.74 -5.72 -8.01
C PHE A 11 -3.08 -4.23 -7.94
N THR A 12 -2.14 -3.32 -8.18
CA THR A 12 -2.37 -1.87 -8.15
C THR A 12 -3.56 -1.42 -9.02
N PRO A 13 -3.74 -1.92 -10.28
CA PRO A 13 -4.89 -1.53 -11.10
C PRO A 13 -6.23 -1.96 -10.49
N MET A 14 -6.28 -3.15 -9.90
CA MET A 14 -7.49 -3.67 -9.23
C MET A 14 -7.79 -2.87 -7.96
N ALA A 15 -6.76 -2.55 -7.17
CA ALA A 15 -6.90 -1.73 -5.99
C ALA A 15 -7.52 -0.36 -6.33
N LYS A 16 -7.02 0.32 -7.38
CA LYS A 16 -7.57 1.60 -7.87
C LYS A 16 -9.03 1.49 -8.30
N ALA A 17 -9.38 0.46 -9.07
CA ALA A 17 -10.76 0.25 -9.51
C ALA A 17 -11.72 0.02 -8.34
N ILE A 18 -11.29 -0.74 -7.31
CA ILE A 18 -12.10 -0.98 -6.11
C ILE A 18 -12.29 0.31 -5.31
N THR A 19 -11.24 1.13 -5.15
CA THR A 19 -11.32 2.37 -4.38
C THR A 19 -12.21 3.40 -5.05
N GLU A 20 -12.09 3.57 -6.37
CA GLU A 20 -13.00 4.40 -7.16
C GLU A 20 -14.46 3.94 -7.06
N GLY A 21 -14.72 2.64 -7.27
CA GLY A 21 -16.06 2.06 -7.20
C GLY A 21 -16.71 2.14 -5.82
N LYS A 22 -15.92 2.33 -4.76
CA LYS A 22 -16.40 2.53 -3.39
C LYS A 22 -16.53 4.01 -2.98
N GLY A 23 -16.30 4.95 -3.89
CA GLY A 23 -16.35 6.38 -3.58
C GLY A 23 -15.19 6.83 -2.67
N LEU A 24 -14.05 6.14 -2.76
CA LEU A 24 -12.82 6.44 -2.00
C LEU A 24 -11.64 6.71 -2.97
N PRO A 25 -11.77 7.63 -3.94
CA PRO A 25 -10.73 7.87 -4.95
C PRO A 25 -9.41 8.35 -4.32
N ASP A 26 -9.49 9.01 -3.17
CA ASP A 26 -8.33 9.56 -2.45
C ASP A 26 -7.72 8.54 -1.47
N LEU A 27 -8.18 7.28 -1.50
CA LEU A 27 -7.58 6.24 -0.68
C LEU A 27 -6.12 6.04 -1.10
N ARG A 28 -5.26 6.15 -0.10
CA ARG A 28 -3.81 6.06 -0.25
C ARG A 28 -3.39 4.61 -0.43
N ILE A 29 -2.95 4.27 -1.64
CA ILE A 29 -2.45 2.94 -1.98
C ILE A 29 -0.93 2.91 -1.85
N ILE A 30 -0.42 2.03 -0.98
CA ILE A 30 1.00 1.74 -0.84
C ILE A 30 1.31 0.50 -1.67
N GLU A 31 2.13 0.67 -2.69
CA GLU A 31 2.60 -0.41 -3.54
C GLU A 31 3.83 -1.07 -2.93
N MET A 32 3.84 -2.40 -2.94
CA MET A 32 4.95 -3.24 -2.48
C MET A 32 5.41 -4.17 -3.59
N ASP A 33 6.66 -4.62 -3.51
CA ASP A 33 7.18 -5.58 -4.48
C ASP A 33 6.43 -6.92 -4.40
N HIS A 34 6.23 -7.53 -5.57
CA HIS A 34 5.69 -8.89 -5.73
C HIS A 34 6.83 -9.91 -5.90
N PRO A 35 6.62 -11.20 -5.56
CA PRO A 35 5.57 -11.77 -4.72
C PRO A 35 5.87 -11.57 -3.23
N LEU A 36 4.83 -11.62 -2.38
CA LEU A 36 5.01 -11.81 -0.92
C LEU A 36 4.87 -13.28 -0.51
N GLY A 37 4.21 -14.09 -1.35
CA GLY A 37 4.06 -15.52 -1.09
C GLY A 37 5.40 -16.25 -1.20
N GLY A 38 5.68 -17.14 -0.24
CA GLY A 38 6.92 -17.92 -0.19
C GLY A 38 8.09 -17.22 0.48
N LEU A 39 7.93 -15.97 0.92
CA LEU A 39 8.91 -15.26 1.74
C LEU A 39 8.80 -15.67 3.21
N THR A 40 9.93 -15.62 3.91
CA THR A 40 10.02 -15.72 5.36
C THR A 40 9.69 -14.39 6.04
N ASP A 41 9.36 -14.41 7.34
CA ASP A 41 9.04 -13.19 8.09
C ASP A 41 10.15 -12.12 8.04
N PRO A 42 11.47 -12.46 8.11
CA PRO A 42 12.53 -11.48 7.92
C PRO A 42 12.52 -10.85 6.52
N GLU A 43 12.31 -11.64 5.47
CA GLU A 43 12.25 -11.12 4.09
C GLU A 43 11.02 -10.22 3.86
N ILE A 44 9.89 -10.54 4.49
CA ILE A 44 8.69 -9.68 4.48
C ILE A 44 8.99 -8.36 5.20
N THR A 45 9.71 -8.42 6.32
CA THR A 45 10.10 -7.24 7.10
C THR A 45 11.00 -6.33 6.28
N GLU A 46 12.03 -6.88 5.63
CA GLU A 46 12.93 -6.14 4.74
C GLU A 46 12.17 -5.44 3.61
N ARG A 47 11.15 -6.10 3.02
CA ARG A 47 10.28 -5.45 2.03
C ARG A 47 9.43 -4.32 2.61
N PHE A 48 8.98 -4.45 3.85
CA PHE A 48 8.22 -3.39 4.51
C PHE A 48 9.10 -2.18 4.85
N GLU A 49 10.36 -2.39 5.21
CA GLU A 49 11.31 -1.31 5.48
C GLU A 49 11.50 -0.39 4.26
N GLN A 50 11.38 -0.93 3.04
CA GLN A 50 11.48 -0.14 1.80
C GLN A 50 10.32 0.85 1.61
N VAL A 51 9.17 0.60 2.24
CA VAL A 51 7.96 1.42 2.07
C VAL A 51 7.56 2.20 3.33
N ILE A 52 8.25 2.00 4.45
CA ILE A 52 7.87 2.55 5.75
C ILE A 52 7.86 4.08 5.77
N ASP A 53 8.84 4.73 5.15
CA ASP A 53 8.89 6.19 5.04
C ASP A 53 7.72 6.74 4.22
N THR A 54 7.28 5.98 3.21
CA THR A 54 6.09 6.33 2.44
C THR A 54 4.82 6.20 3.28
N VAL A 55 4.72 5.15 4.10
CA VAL A 55 3.62 4.95 5.06
C VAL A 55 3.52 6.14 6.01
N PHE A 56 4.61 6.54 6.68
CA PHE A 56 4.58 7.66 7.62
C PHE A 56 4.20 8.97 6.95
N ARG A 57 4.80 9.29 5.79
CA ARG A 57 4.41 10.49 5.01
C ARG A 57 2.92 10.50 4.68
N HIS A 58 2.37 9.33 4.37
CA HIS A 58 0.95 9.21 4.07
C HIS A 58 0.10 9.32 5.34
N LEU A 59 0.49 8.75 6.48
CA LEU A 59 -0.27 8.88 7.73
C LEU A 59 -0.27 10.30 8.32
N GLU A 60 0.83 11.04 8.15
CA GLU A 60 1.03 12.37 8.75
C GLU A 60 0.58 13.53 7.86
N GLY A 61 0.47 13.33 6.54
CA GLY A 61 0.07 14.37 5.59
C GLY A 61 -1.45 14.62 5.49
N PRO A 62 -1.89 15.80 5.00
CA PRO A 62 -3.29 16.02 4.65
C PRO A 62 -3.75 15.05 3.53
N PRO A 63 -5.03 14.65 3.47
CA PRO A 63 -5.55 13.92 2.32
C PRO A 63 -5.30 14.74 1.05
N LEU A 64 -4.81 14.07 -0.01
CA LEU A 64 -4.62 14.68 -1.33
C LEU A 64 -5.98 14.99 -1.96
#